data_AF-A0A101JRA5-F1
#
_entry.id   AF-A0A101JRA5-F1
#
_cell.length_a   1.000
_cell.length_b   1.000
_cell.length_c   1.000
_cell.angle_alpha   90.00
_cell.angle_beta   90.00
_cell.angle_gamma   90.00
#
_symmetry.space_group_name_H-M   'P 1'
#
loop_
_entity.id
_entity.type
_entity.pdbx_description
1 polymer ?
#
loop_
_entity_poly.entity_id
_entity_poly.type
_entity_poly.pdbx_seq_one_letter_code
_entity_poly.pdbx_strand_id
1 'polypeptide(L)'
;MSFGRLIPLSVHWDELDALGLLDNSRYPLLVERAWLDLWQQDGFRPDASDAFQVVTELRVPYEVPVTGPGSYAVDLWLERLAPPV
;
A
#
# COMPACT_ATOMS: atom_id res chain seq x y z
N MET A 1 -3.88 8.55 -18.69
CA MET A 1 -4.95 8.48 -17.67
C MET A 1 -4.25 8.49 -16.33
N SER A 2 -4.45 9.49 -15.48
CA SER A 2 -3.82 9.53 -14.16
C SER A 2 -4.83 10.03 -13.15
N PHE A 3 -5.47 9.10 -12.45
CA PHE A 3 -6.30 9.43 -11.29
C PHE A 3 -5.67 8.95 -9.97
N GLY A 4 -4.46 8.41 -10.03
CA GLY A 4 -3.73 7.95 -8.87
C GLY A 4 -2.82 9.00 -8.22
N ARG A 5 -2.46 8.75 -6.96
CA ARG A 5 -1.48 9.49 -6.17
C ARG A 5 -0.24 8.60 -5.97
N LEU A 6 0.91 9.08 -6.43
CA LEU A 6 2.20 8.44 -6.15
C LEU A 6 2.63 8.75 -4.72
N ILE A 7 2.61 7.73 -3.86
CA ILE A 7 3.08 7.83 -2.49
C ILE A 7 4.49 7.25 -2.40
N PRO A 8 5.51 8.05 -2.07
CA PRO A 8 6.88 7.57 -1.94
C PRO A 8 7.01 6.66 -0.72
N LEU A 9 7.80 5.59 -0.84
CA LEU A 9 8.14 4.71 0.27
C LEU A 9 9.55 4.13 0.12
N SER A 10 10.05 3.52 1.18
CA SER A 10 11.33 2.81 1.16
C SER A 10 11.13 1.32 1.39
N VAL A 11 11.83 0.50 0.61
CA VAL A 11 12.01 -0.93 0.86
C VAL A 11 13.33 -1.13 1.60
N HIS A 12 13.28 -1.84 2.72
CA HIS A 12 14.43 -2.13 3.56
C HIS A 12 14.94 -3.55 3.32
N TRP A 13 16.18 -3.80 3.75
CA TRP A 13 16.84 -5.08 3.53
C TRP A 13 16.11 -6.27 4.19
N ASP A 14 15.52 -6.05 5.36
CA ASP A 14 14.75 -7.04 6.14
C ASP A 14 13.37 -7.34 5.54
N GLU A 15 12.97 -6.62 4.50
CA GLU A 15 11.74 -6.86 3.74
C GLU A 15 11.97 -7.78 2.53
N LEU A 16 13.23 -8.13 2.25
CA LEU A 16 13.59 -9.06 1.18
C LEU A 16 13.53 -10.52 1.65
N ASP A 17 13.18 -11.41 0.74
CA ASP A 17 13.23 -12.86 0.92
C ASP A 17 14.66 -13.42 0.77
N ALA A 18 14.81 -14.73 0.91
CA ALA A 18 16.10 -15.41 0.80
C ALA A 18 16.76 -15.30 -0.60
N LEU A 19 16.02 -14.90 -1.63
CA LEU A 19 16.52 -14.66 -2.98
C LEU A 19 16.92 -13.20 -3.22
N GLY A 20 16.73 -12.33 -2.21
CA GLY A 20 16.96 -10.89 -2.34
C GLY A 20 15.84 -10.15 -3.09
N LEU A 21 14.69 -10.79 -3.26
CA LEU A 21 13.50 -10.18 -3.86
C LEU A 21 12.60 -9.66 -2.74
N LEU A 22 11.75 -8.66 -3.03
CA LEU A 22 10.73 -8.25 -2.05
C LEU A 22 9.82 -9.44 -1.74
N ASP A 23 9.72 -9.78 -0.45
CA ASP A 23 8.87 -10.87 -0.01
C ASP A 23 7.40 -10.58 -0.38
N ASN A 24 6.70 -11.60 -0.89
CA ASN A 24 5.34 -11.42 -1.43
C ASN A 24 4.35 -10.84 -0.40
N SER A 25 4.55 -11.11 0.89
CA SER A 25 3.71 -10.61 1.98
C SER A 25 3.91 -9.11 2.23
N ARG A 26 4.96 -8.52 1.67
CA ARG A 26 5.29 -7.10 1.84
C ARG A 26 4.54 -6.21 0.88
N TYR A 27 4.15 -6.69 -0.30
CA TYR A 27 3.39 -5.86 -1.26
C TYR A 27 2.09 -5.30 -0.64
N PRO A 28 1.25 -6.08 0.04
CA PRO A 28 0.06 -5.54 0.71
C PRO A 28 0.43 -4.56 1.83
N LEU A 29 1.50 -4.85 2.58
CA LEU A 29 1.98 -3.96 3.65
C LEU A 29 2.44 -2.61 3.10
N LEU A 30 3.11 -2.58 1.95
CA LEU A 30 3.52 -1.34 1.27
C LEU A 30 2.31 -0.52 0.84
N VAL A 31 1.24 -1.16 0.37
CA VAL A 31 -0.03 -0.49 0.04
C VAL A 31 -0.67 0.12 1.30
N GLU A 32 -0.74 -0.62 2.40
CA GLU A 32 -1.28 -0.11 3.68
C GLU A 32 -0.48 1.07 4.22
N ARG A 33 0.85 1.01 4.16
CA ARG A 33 1.71 2.15 4.55
C ARG A 33 1.43 3.38 3.68
N ALA A 34 1.38 3.19 2.37
CA ALA A 34 1.06 4.27 1.44
C ALA A 34 -0.34 4.86 1.70
N TRP A 35 -1.32 4.03 2.04
CA TRP A 35 -2.68 4.46 2.37
C TRP A 35 -2.68 5.30 3.64
N LEU A 36 -2.03 4.83 4.71
CA LEU A 36 -1.89 5.57 5.96
C LEU A 36 -1.17 6.90 5.78
N ASP A 37 -0.11 6.94 4.97
CA ASP A 37 0.62 8.16 4.67
C ASP A 37 -0.24 9.19 3.92
N LEU A 38 -1.05 8.73 2.95
CA LEU A 38 -2.01 9.59 2.25
C LEU A 38 -3.00 10.25 3.23
N TRP A 39 -3.63 9.47 4.11
CA TRP A 39 -4.57 10.03 5.11
C TRP A 39 -3.89 10.99 6.09
N GLN A 40 -2.68 10.67 6.53
CA GLN A 40 -1.91 11.54 7.43
C GLN A 40 -1.58 12.88 6.77
N GLN A 41 -1.20 12.88 5.49
CA GLN A 41 -0.95 14.11 4.71
C GLN A 41 -2.19 14.99 4.62
N ASP A 42 -3.37 14.38 4.51
CA ASP A 42 -4.66 15.08 4.46
C ASP A 42 -5.23 15.43 5.85
N GLY A 43 -4.46 15.18 6.93
CA GLY A 43 -4.84 15.51 8.31
C GLY A 43 -5.88 14.58 8.92
N PHE A 44 -6.23 13.49 8.24
CA PHE A 44 -7.11 12.47 8.75
C PHE A 44 -6.34 11.50 9.64
N ARG A 45 -6.79 11.34 10.88
CA ARG A 45 -6.33 10.28 11.78
C ARG A 45 -7.47 9.29 11.93
N PRO A 46 -7.27 8.01 11.55
CA PRO A 46 -8.27 6.99 11.82
C PRO A 46 -8.53 6.95 13.33
N ASP A 47 -9.73 7.35 13.76
CA ASP A 47 -10.18 7.12 15.12
C ASP A 47 -10.91 5.78 15.15
N ALA A 48 -10.38 4.88 15.97
CA ALA A 48 -10.92 3.56 16.23
C ALA A 48 -12.28 3.60 16.95
N SER A 49 -12.76 4.77 17.39
CA SER A 49 -14.00 4.89 18.15
C SER A 49 -15.27 4.67 17.32
N ASP A 50 -15.26 5.02 16.02
CA ASP A 50 -16.52 5.21 15.27
C ASP A 50 -16.72 4.22 14.11
N ALA A 51 -15.65 3.80 13.42
CA ALA A 51 -15.72 2.79 12.36
C ALA A 51 -14.35 2.20 12.02
N PHE A 52 -14.32 0.92 11.61
CA PHE A 52 -13.12 0.27 11.09
C PHE A 52 -13.30 -0.16 9.64
N GLN A 53 -12.30 0.13 8.81
CA GLN A 53 -12.19 -0.42 7.47
C GLN A 53 -11.52 -1.80 7.56
N VAL A 54 -12.12 -2.80 6.93
CA VAL A 54 -11.56 -4.16 6.86
C VAL A 54 -11.43 -4.59 5.41
N VAL A 55 -10.29 -5.19 5.07
CA VAL A 55 -10.05 -5.74 3.74
C VAL A 55 -10.80 -7.07 3.62
N THR A 56 -11.77 -7.15 2.71
CA THR A 56 -12.53 -8.37 2.44
C THR A 56 -11.88 -9.22 1.35
N GLU A 57 -11.15 -8.59 0.43
CA GLU A 57 -10.48 -9.24 -0.68
C GLU A 57 -9.21 -8.47 -1.05
N LEU A 58 -8.14 -9.22 -1.32
CA LEU A 58 -6.84 -8.70 -1.75
C LEU A 58 -6.36 -9.52 -2.95
N ARG A 59 -5.99 -8.83 -4.03
CA ARG A 59 -5.39 -9.43 -5.23
C ARG A 59 -4.12 -8.69 -5.59
N VAL A 60 -3.02 -9.44 -5.76
CA VAL A 60 -1.72 -8.88 -6.14
C VAL A 60 -1.19 -9.66 -7.35
N PRO A 61 -1.33 -9.14 -8.57
CA PRO A 61 -0.62 -9.65 -9.73
C PRO A 61 0.85 -9.17 -9.72
N TYR A 62 1.76 -10.03 -10.19
CA TYR A 62 3.19 -9.74 -10.25
C TYR A 62 3.66 -9.72 -11.71
N GLU A 63 4.15 -8.57 -12.18
CA GLU A 63 4.70 -8.43 -13.53
C GLU A 63 6.23 -8.42 -13.53
N VAL A 64 6.84 -7.63 -12.63
CA VAL A 64 8.28 -7.48 -12.48
C VAL A 64 8.62 -7.49 -10.98
N PRO A 65 9.63 -8.26 -10.54
CA PRO A 65 10.00 -8.31 -9.14
C PRO A 65 10.77 -7.04 -8.71
N VAL A 66 10.59 -6.66 -7.44
CA VAL A 66 11.48 -5.71 -6.75
C VAL A 66 12.72 -6.46 -6.29
N THR A 67 13.91 -6.02 -6.72
CA THR A 67 15.18 -6.78 -6.60
C THR A 67 16.18 -6.20 -5.59
N GLY A 68 15.74 -5.30 -4.70
CA GLY A 68 16.61 -4.74 -3.68
C GLY A 68 15.97 -3.67 -2.81
N PRO A 69 16.70 -3.17 -1.80
CA PRO A 69 16.25 -2.05 -0.98
C PRO A 69 16.39 -0.73 -1.76
N GLY A 70 15.62 0.29 -1.36
CA GLY A 70 15.70 1.61 -1.98
C GLY A 70 14.40 2.38 -1.94
N SER A 71 14.37 3.50 -2.67
CA SER A 71 13.19 4.33 -2.80
C SER A 71 12.30 3.83 -3.93
N TYR A 72 11.03 3.58 -3.60
CA TYR A 72 9.97 3.17 -4.50
C TYR A 72 8.76 4.09 -4.32
N ALA A 73 7.70 3.83 -5.07
CA ALA A 73 6.41 4.48 -4.85
C ALA A 73 5.28 3.49 -5.09
N VAL A 74 4.17 3.69 -4.39
CA VAL A 74 2.89 3.05 -4.69
C VAL A 74 2.01 4.09 -5.37
N ASP A 75 1.45 3.74 -6.53
CA ASP A 75 0.40 4.52 -7.15
C ASP A 75 -0.94 4.09 -6.56
N LEU A 76 -1.59 4.96 -5.80
CA LEU A 76 -2.88 4.70 -5.15
C LEU A 76 -4.01 5.38 -5.89
N TRP A 77 -5.06 4.63 -6.21
CA TRP A 77 -6.30 5.18 -6.75
C TRP A 77 -7.52 4.48 -6.13
N LEU A 78 -8.64 5.19 -6.09
CA LEU A 78 -9.92 4.66 -5.65
C LEU A 78 -10.83 4.46 -6.86
N GLU A 79 -11.27 3.23 -7.09
CA GLU A 79 -12.20 2.95 -8.19
C GLU A 79 -13.64 3.31 -7.83
N ARG A 80 -14.06 3.05 -6.58
CA ARG A 80 -15.42 3.31 -6.11
C ARG A 80 -15.46 3.49 -4.59
N LEU A 81 -16.22 4.47 -4.13
CA LEU A 81 -16.69 4.59 -2.75
C LEU A 81 -18.20 4.31 -2.75
N ALA A 82 -18.64 3.26 -2.08
CA ALA A 82 -20.06 2.93 -1.99
C ALA A 82 -20.48 2.70 -0.52
N PRO A 83 -21.71 3.05 -0.13
CA PRO A 83 -22.25 2.63 1.16
C PRO A 83 -22.32 1.09 1.23
N PRO A 84 -22.20 0.49 2.43
CA PRO A 84 -22.38 -0.95 2.59
C PRO A 84 -23.79 -1.34 2.10
N VAL A 85 -23.85 -2.34 1.22
CA VAL A 85 -25.10 -2.94 0.73
C VAL A 85 -25.63 -3.94 1.75
#